data_AF-A0A0T6B7H6-F1
#
_entry.id   AF-A0A0T6B7H6-F1
#
_cell.length_a   1.000
_cell.length_b   1.000
_cell.length_c   1.000
_cell.angle_alpha   90.00
_cell.angle_beta   90.00
_cell.angle_gamma   90.00
#
_symmetry.space_group_name_H-M   'P 1'
#
loop_
_entity.id
_entity.type
_entity.pdbx_description
1 polymer ?
#
loop_
_entity_poly.entity_id
_entity_poly.type
_entity_poly.pdbx_seq_one_letter_code
_entity_poly.pdbx_strand_id
1 'polypeptide(L)'
;MATNQKKKFDQKKIEESLRNENRFISNLFSLLALPQNEHDNNEDSDAEIVSQQPLPIVNKTSRAKSLVELQNRINKLTKKGNTYKEKIQKRNLKNKLKKKIKREKRSTIQKGNKPDKVDDKIKVKTQETQPVFNKDDKIIFSKIDFAGLDNKKHKKTSNPKKILDDVRQTNDKVQKLKEQGEIEKATEIKSKTSWKNALARAEGIKVKDDPVLLKKSIQKLEQKKRSSKKKWENRIE
;
A
#
# COMPACT_ATOMS: atom_id res chain seq x y z
N MET A 1 43.84 44.52 -30.30
CA MET A 1 44.59 43.40 -29.69
C MET A 1 44.16 43.30 -28.23
N ALA A 2 43.31 42.34 -27.87
CA ALA A 2 42.84 42.17 -26.49
C ALA A 2 43.81 41.25 -25.73
N THR A 3 44.45 41.79 -24.69
CA THR A 3 45.43 41.09 -23.88
C THR A 3 44.73 40.17 -22.87
N ASN A 4 44.92 38.86 -23.07
CA ASN A 4 44.36 37.80 -22.25
C ASN A 4 45.17 37.68 -20.95
N GLN A 5 44.78 38.44 -19.92
CA GLN A 5 45.39 38.33 -18.60
C GLN A 5 44.93 37.05 -17.90
N LYS A 6 45.82 36.05 -17.83
CA LYS A 6 45.62 34.84 -17.02
C LYS A 6 45.48 35.25 -15.55
N LYS A 7 44.26 35.18 -15.00
CA LYS A 7 43.99 35.34 -13.58
C LYS A 7 44.83 34.33 -12.80
N LYS A 8 45.72 34.82 -11.94
CA LYS A 8 46.49 33.97 -11.02
C LYS A 8 45.53 33.28 -10.06
N PHE A 9 45.84 32.03 -9.74
CA PHE A 9 45.02 31.18 -8.88
C PHE A 9 45.27 31.57 -7.41
N ASP A 10 44.24 32.14 -6.77
CA ASP A 10 44.32 32.57 -5.36
C ASP A 10 43.98 31.42 -4.42
N GLN A 11 44.99 30.63 -4.09
CA GLN A 11 44.85 29.43 -3.24
C GLN A 11 44.22 29.74 -1.87
N LYS A 12 44.56 30.88 -1.26
CA LYS A 12 44.02 31.31 0.04
C LYS A 12 42.50 31.53 0.01
N LYS A 13 41.98 32.11 -1.08
CA LYS A 13 40.55 32.39 -1.24
C LYS A 13 39.74 31.10 -1.34
N ILE A 14 40.30 30.10 -2.01
CA ILE A 14 39.69 28.77 -2.15
C ILE A 14 39.70 28.04 -0.81
N GLU A 15 40.80 28.09 -0.08
CA GLU A 15 40.89 27.51 1.25
C GLU A 15 39.85 28.10 2.21
N GLU A 16 39.65 29.42 2.16
CA GLU A 16 38.61 30.10 2.95
C GLU A 16 37.19 29.68 2.55
N SER A 17 36.91 29.54 1.25
CA SER A 17 35.63 29.02 0.74
C SER A 17 35.36 27.60 1.24
N LEU A 18 36.35 26.71 1.14
CA LEU A 18 36.24 25.32 1.59
C LEU A 18 36.01 25.22 3.10
N ARG A 19 36.70 26.07 3.90
CA ARG A 19 36.46 26.13 5.35
C ARG A 19 35.03 26.58 5.67
N ASN A 20 34.49 27.55 4.95
CA ASN A 20 33.13 28.03 5.13
C ASN A 20 32.09 26.97 4.74
N GLU A 21 32.28 26.30 3.61
CA GLU A 21 31.42 25.20 3.16
C GLU A 21 31.44 24.03 4.15
N ASN A 22 32.63 23.66 4.64
CA ASN A 22 32.75 22.56 5.59
C ASN A 22 32.07 22.88 6.93
N ARG A 23 32.16 24.13 7.40
CA ARG A 23 31.38 24.62 8.56
C ARG A 23 29.87 24.55 8.30
N PHE A 24 29.42 24.98 7.12
CA PHE A 24 28.00 24.93 6.74
C PHE A 24 27.49 23.48 6.71
N ILE A 25 28.23 22.57 6.10
CA ILE A 25 27.91 21.14 6.01
C ILE A 25 27.87 20.50 7.40
N SER A 26 28.84 20.81 8.27
CA SER A 26 28.85 20.32 9.65
C SER A 26 27.63 20.79 10.45
N ASN A 27 27.25 22.07 10.30
CA ASN A 27 26.06 22.62 10.92
C ASN A 27 24.79 21.95 10.36
N LEU A 28 24.72 21.71 9.05
CA LEU A 28 23.60 21.01 8.41
C LEU A 28 23.45 19.58 8.94
N PHE A 29 24.57 18.86 9.10
CA PHE A 29 24.57 17.51 9.68
C PHE A 29 24.29 17.48 11.18
N SER A 30 24.55 18.56 11.92
CA SER A 30 24.13 18.65 13.32
C SER A 30 22.61 18.83 13.46
N LEU A 31 21.98 19.49 12.48
CA LEU A 31 20.54 19.74 12.45
C LEU A 31 19.77 18.52 11.91
N LEU A 32 20.33 17.81 10.93
CA LEU A 32 19.79 16.53 10.49
C LEU A 32 20.30 15.44 11.43
N ALA A 33 19.43 14.89 12.27
CA ALA A 33 19.70 13.65 12.99
C ALA A 33 19.79 12.47 12.00
N LEU A 34 20.90 12.35 11.30
CA LEU A 34 21.20 11.21 10.44
C LEU A 34 21.67 10.05 11.32
N PRO A 35 21.18 8.83 11.08
CA PRO A 35 21.75 7.64 11.69
C PRO A 35 23.23 7.56 11.29
N GLN A 36 24.15 7.64 12.27
CA GLN A 36 25.54 7.28 12.05
C GLN A 36 25.56 5.77 11.80
N ASN A 37 25.71 5.37 10.54
CA ASN A 37 26.19 4.03 10.25
C ASN A 37 27.69 4.06 10.52
N GLU A 38 28.08 3.54 11.68
CA GLU A 38 29.47 3.15 11.92
C GLU A 38 29.88 2.23 10.75
N HIS A 39 30.85 2.68 9.95
CA HIS A 39 31.44 1.82 8.94
C HIS A 39 32.23 0.75 9.67
N ASP A 40 31.61 -0.43 9.77
CA ASP A 40 32.18 -1.64 10.33
C ASP A 40 33.28 -2.14 9.37
N ASN A 41 34.51 -1.69 9.60
CA ASN A 41 35.70 -2.31 9.03
C ASN A 41 36.04 -3.55 9.87
N ASN A 42 35.20 -4.57 9.85
CA ASN A 42 35.56 -5.89 10.36
C ASN A 42 34.97 -6.96 9.44
N GLU A 43 35.87 -7.61 8.71
CA GLU A 43 35.62 -8.93 8.14
C GLU A 43 35.41 -9.92 9.30
N ASP A 44 34.37 -10.76 9.15
CA ASP A 44 34.22 -12.07 9.77
C ASP A 44 34.10 -12.16 11.31
N SER A 45 32.87 -12.29 11.82
CA SER A 45 32.53 -13.22 12.92
C SER A 45 31.05 -13.19 13.30
N ASP A 46 30.59 -14.37 13.69
CA ASP A 46 29.22 -14.76 14.00
C ASP A 46 28.48 -13.90 15.03
N ALA A 47 27.15 -13.96 14.90
CA ALA A 47 26.13 -13.38 15.74
C ALA A 47 26.40 -13.39 17.26
N GLU A 48 26.58 -12.19 17.83
CA GLU A 48 26.14 -11.88 19.19
C GLU A 48 25.34 -10.58 19.22
N ILE A 49 24.13 -10.66 19.78
CA ILE A 49 23.21 -9.54 19.97
C ILE A 49 23.77 -8.68 21.10
N VAL A 50 24.66 -7.75 20.77
CA VAL A 50 25.14 -6.73 21.70
C VAL A 50 24.05 -5.67 21.90
N SER A 51 23.73 -5.47 23.17
CA SER A 51 22.74 -4.55 23.74
C SER A 51 22.66 -3.20 23.02
N GLN A 52 21.52 -2.96 22.35
CA GLN A 52 21.16 -1.64 21.84
C GLN A 52 21.01 -0.66 23.01
N GLN A 53 21.90 0.33 23.09
CA GLN A 53 21.67 1.52 23.91
C GLN A 53 20.31 2.15 23.51
N PRO A 54 19.42 2.44 24.47
CA PRO A 54 18.09 2.91 24.16
C PRO A 54 18.13 4.32 23.56
N LEU A 55 17.52 4.46 22.39
CA LEU A 55 17.24 5.73 21.71
C LEU A 55 16.70 6.79 22.70
N PRO A 56 17.05 8.10 22.54
CA PRO A 56 16.44 9.17 23.31
C PRO A 56 14.97 9.35 22.88
N ILE A 57 14.09 8.64 23.58
CA ILE A 57 12.64 8.81 23.48
C ILE A 57 12.29 10.19 24.05
N VAL A 58 12.01 11.16 23.17
CA VAL A 58 11.63 12.54 23.52
C VAL A 58 10.25 12.65 24.19
N ASN A 59 9.62 11.52 24.58
CA ASN A 59 8.41 11.53 25.41
C ASN A 59 8.39 10.35 26.39
N LYS A 60 9.38 10.27 27.30
CA LYS A 60 9.27 9.39 28.46
C LYS A 60 8.24 9.99 29.41
N THR A 61 6.98 9.62 29.25
CA THR A 61 6.07 9.80 30.36
C THR A 61 6.56 8.93 31.52
N SER A 62 6.85 9.52 32.67
CA SER A 62 7.38 8.79 33.82
C SER A 62 6.51 7.59 34.19
N ARG A 63 7.14 6.55 34.74
CA ARG A 63 6.46 5.41 35.37
C ARG A 63 5.50 5.95 36.45
N ALA A 64 4.33 5.31 36.58
CA ALA A 64 3.34 5.71 37.59
C ALA A 64 3.96 5.59 38.99
N LYS A 65 3.77 6.61 39.84
CA LYS A 65 4.33 6.68 41.19
C LYS A 65 3.48 5.93 42.21
N SER A 66 2.21 5.67 41.91
CA SER A 66 1.29 4.92 42.77
C SER A 66 0.36 3.99 41.98
N LEU A 67 -0.19 2.98 42.66
CA LEU A 67 -1.17 2.05 42.07
C LEU A 67 -2.44 2.77 41.60
N VAL A 68 -2.89 3.77 42.37
CA VAL A 68 -4.06 4.60 42.05
C VAL A 68 -3.81 5.43 40.77
N GLU A 69 -2.62 6.01 40.64
CA GLU A 69 -2.22 6.75 39.44
C GLU A 69 -2.20 5.83 38.20
N LEU A 70 -1.67 4.62 38.35
CA LEU A 70 -1.65 3.62 37.28
C LEU A 70 -3.06 3.24 36.83
N GLN A 71 -3.96 2.95 37.78
CA GLN A 71 -5.36 2.63 37.48
C GLN A 71 -6.08 3.78 36.76
N ASN A 72 -5.88 5.02 37.23
CA ASN A 72 -6.44 6.20 36.58
C ASN A 72 -5.90 6.41 35.15
N ARG A 73 -4.63 6.12 34.93
CA ARG A 73 -3.98 6.21 33.61
C ARG A 73 -4.51 5.15 32.65
N ILE A 74 -4.68 3.91 33.12
CA ILE A 74 -5.32 2.83 32.38
C ILE A 74 -6.76 3.22 32.03
N ASN A 75 -7.54 3.72 33.00
CA ASN A 75 -8.91 4.16 32.78
C ASN A 75 -9.03 5.31 31.75
N LYS A 76 -8.05 6.23 31.71
CA LYS A 76 -8.00 7.29 30.68
C LYS A 76 -7.65 6.74 29.29
N LEU A 77 -6.83 5.70 29.21
CA LEU A 77 -6.50 5.03 27.93
C LEU A 77 -7.67 4.17 27.43
N THR A 78 -8.36 3.45 28.31
CA THR A 78 -9.48 2.57 27.94
C THR A 78 -10.71 3.38 27.52
N LYS A 79 -10.98 4.51 28.16
CA LYS A 79 -12.08 5.44 27.78
C LYS A 79 -11.87 6.17 26.45
N LYS A 80 -10.67 6.11 25.84
CA LYS A 80 -10.43 6.63 24.48
C LYS A 80 -10.94 5.71 23.37
N GLY A 81 -11.31 4.46 23.70
CA GLY A 81 -12.03 3.59 22.79
C GLY A 81 -13.51 3.94 22.79
N ASN A 82 -14.08 4.37 21.65
CA ASN A 82 -15.52 4.66 21.55
C ASN A 82 -16.33 3.52 22.15
N THR A 83 -17.24 3.82 23.07
CA THR A 83 -18.15 2.84 23.68
C THR A 83 -18.94 2.13 22.58
N TYR A 84 -19.42 0.90 22.81
CA TYR A 84 -20.22 0.15 21.81
C TYR A 84 -21.38 0.99 21.24
N LYS A 85 -22.08 1.75 22.10
CA LYS A 85 -23.13 2.71 21.72
C LYS A 85 -22.62 3.81 20.76
N GLU A 86 -21.46 4.40 21.05
CA GLU A 86 -20.84 5.42 20.20
C GLU A 86 -20.34 4.84 18.87
N LYS A 87 -19.85 3.59 18.84
CA LYS A 87 -19.50 2.90 17.59
C LYS A 87 -20.72 2.71 16.70
N ILE A 88 -21.88 2.34 17.27
CA ILE A 88 -23.15 2.24 16.55
C ILE A 88 -23.59 3.61 16.02
N GLN A 89 -23.55 4.66 16.85
CA GLN A 89 -23.91 6.01 16.43
C GLN A 89 -23.01 6.51 15.29
N LYS A 90 -21.68 6.34 15.40
CA LYS A 90 -20.73 6.68 14.33
C LYS A 90 -21.00 5.89 13.05
N ARG A 91 -21.37 4.60 13.14
CA ARG A 91 -21.74 3.79 11.97
C ARG A 91 -23.02 4.31 11.31
N ASN A 92 -24.03 4.66 12.11
CA ASN A 92 -25.30 5.17 11.61
C ASN A 92 -25.13 6.54 10.94
N LEU A 93 -24.35 7.45 11.52
CA LEU A 93 -24.02 8.75 10.93
C LEU A 93 -23.24 8.59 9.62
N LYS A 94 -22.23 7.72 9.58
CA LYS A 94 -21.48 7.39 8.35
C LYS A 94 -22.39 6.84 7.24
N ASN A 95 -23.35 5.98 7.60
CA ASN A 95 -24.32 5.44 6.64
C ASN A 95 -25.30 6.50 6.11
N LYS A 96 -25.76 7.42 6.98
CA LYS A 96 -26.60 8.57 6.56
C LYS A 96 -25.84 9.47 5.59
N LEU A 97 -24.58 9.80 5.88
CA LEU A 97 -23.74 10.63 5.01
C LEU A 97 -23.52 9.98 3.64
N LYS A 98 -23.17 8.67 3.60
CA LYS A 98 -23.03 7.92 2.35
C LYS A 98 -24.32 7.92 1.51
N LYS A 99 -25.49 7.78 2.15
CA LYS A 99 -26.78 7.84 1.47
C LYS A 99 -27.03 9.23 0.88
N LYS A 100 -26.70 10.31 1.60
CA LYS A 100 -26.83 11.70 1.13
C LYS A 100 -25.94 11.95 -0.10
N ILE A 101 -24.66 11.60 -0.01
CA ILE A 101 -23.70 11.72 -1.13
C ILE A 101 -24.17 10.92 -2.35
N LYS A 102 -24.71 9.71 -2.16
CA LYS A 102 -25.22 8.90 -3.28
C LYS A 102 -26.46 9.52 -3.94
N ARG A 103 -27.33 10.18 -3.16
CA ARG A 103 -28.49 10.91 -3.70
C ARG A 103 -28.05 12.14 -4.48
N GLU A 104 -27.13 12.93 -3.94
CA GLU A 104 -26.56 14.11 -4.60
C GLU A 104 -25.91 13.73 -5.93
N LYS A 105 -25.11 12.65 -5.96
CA LYS A 105 -24.53 12.11 -7.20
C LYS A 105 -25.57 11.66 -8.23
N ARG A 106 -26.71 11.12 -7.79
CA ARG A 106 -27.81 10.73 -8.70
C ARG A 106 -28.55 11.96 -9.23
N SER A 107 -28.77 12.98 -8.39
CA SER A 107 -29.41 14.22 -8.83
C SER A 107 -28.53 15.04 -9.77
N THR A 108 -27.20 15.00 -9.63
CA THR A 108 -26.29 15.66 -10.59
C THR A 108 -26.22 14.90 -11.92
N ILE A 109 -26.27 13.56 -11.92
CA ILE A 109 -26.39 12.75 -13.14
C ILE A 109 -27.73 13.00 -13.86
N GLN A 110 -28.82 13.22 -13.11
CA GLN A 110 -30.12 13.54 -13.71
C GLN A 110 -30.25 14.99 -14.20
N LYS A 111 -29.39 15.90 -13.75
CA LYS A 111 -29.42 17.34 -14.11
C LYS A 111 -28.29 17.79 -15.04
N GLY A 112 -27.41 16.89 -15.48
CA GLY A 112 -26.22 17.24 -16.26
C GLY A 112 -25.98 16.31 -17.44
N ASN A 113 -26.13 16.89 -18.63
CA ASN A 113 -25.49 16.53 -19.89
C ASN A 113 -26.02 15.28 -20.63
N LYS A 114 -26.73 15.55 -21.72
CA LYS A 114 -26.66 14.75 -22.95
C LYS A 114 -25.27 14.98 -23.57
N PRO A 115 -24.36 13.99 -23.62
CA PRO A 115 -23.28 14.02 -24.58
C PRO A 115 -23.80 13.56 -25.93
N ASP A 116 -23.46 14.30 -26.98
CA ASP A 116 -23.70 13.96 -28.37
C ASP A 116 -23.23 12.54 -28.68
N LYS A 117 -24.10 11.80 -29.36
CA LYS A 117 -23.82 10.47 -29.89
C LYS A 117 -22.81 10.60 -31.02
N VAL A 118 -21.61 10.09 -30.80
CA VAL A 118 -20.76 9.60 -31.88
C VAL A 118 -21.17 8.16 -32.15
N ASP A 119 -21.43 7.88 -33.41
CA ASP A 119 -21.88 6.60 -33.94
C ASP A 119 -20.96 5.45 -33.54
N ASP A 120 -21.55 4.37 -33.01
CA ASP A 120 -21.05 3.03 -33.30
C ASP A 120 -22.19 2.01 -33.19
N LYS A 121 -22.46 1.37 -34.33
CA LYS A 121 -23.51 0.38 -34.53
C LYS A 121 -23.08 -0.94 -33.89
N ILE A 122 -23.58 -1.23 -32.69
CA ILE A 122 -23.65 -2.61 -32.18
C ILE A 122 -25.12 -2.94 -31.91
N LYS A 123 -25.72 -3.70 -32.84
CA LYS A 123 -27.04 -4.31 -32.67
C LYS A 123 -27.00 -5.31 -31.52
N VAL A 124 -27.43 -4.89 -30.33
CA VAL A 124 -27.90 -5.82 -29.30
C VAL A 124 -29.42 -5.92 -29.46
N LYS A 125 -29.92 -7.11 -29.82
CA LYS A 125 -31.35 -7.43 -29.79
C LYS A 125 -31.80 -7.40 -28.33
N THR A 126 -32.35 -6.29 -27.87
CA THR A 126 -33.10 -6.22 -26.62
C THR A 126 -34.47 -6.84 -26.89
N GLN A 127 -34.73 -8.00 -26.29
CA GLN A 127 -36.07 -8.56 -26.27
C GLN A 127 -36.92 -7.72 -25.31
N GLU A 128 -37.95 -7.06 -25.84
CA GLU A 128 -38.94 -6.34 -25.05
C GLU A 128 -39.80 -7.35 -24.31
N THR A 129 -39.63 -7.46 -22.99
CA THR A 129 -40.54 -8.26 -22.15
C THR A 129 -41.76 -7.41 -21.80
N GLN A 130 -42.93 -7.81 -22.30
CA GLN A 130 -44.22 -7.22 -21.96
C GLN A 130 -44.45 -7.24 -20.43
N PRO A 131 -45.08 -6.21 -19.85
CA PRO A 131 -45.42 -6.18 -18.43
C PRO A 131 -46.56 -7.15 -18.15
N VAL A 132 -46.30 -8.21 -17.38
CA VAL A 132 -47.33 -9.15 -16.93
C VAL A 132 -48.11 -8.52 -15.76
N PHE A 133 -49.39 -8.23 -15.99
CA PHE A 133 -50.34 -7.76 -14.99
C PHE A 133 -51.09 -8.97 -14.41
N ASN A 134 -50.94 -9.23 -13.10
CA ASN A 134 -51.65 -10.31 -12.40
C ASN A 134 -53.13 -9.96 -12.27
N LYS A 135 -54.01 -10.76 -12.88
CA LYS A 135 -55.47 -10.58 -12.81
C LYS A 135 -56.10 -11.17 -11.55
N ASP A 136 -55.40 -12.08 -10.89
CA ASP A 136 -55.85 -12.72 -9.66
C ASP A 136 -54.87 -12.30 -8.56
N ASP A 137 -55.36 -11.73 -7.46
CA ASP A 137 -54.64 -11.15 -6.31
C ASP A 137 -53.70 -12.12 -5.53
N LYS A 138 -53.07 -13.08 -6.22
CA LYS A 138 -52.01 -13.92 -5.71
C LYS A 138 -50.69 -13.17 -5.82
N ILE A 139 -50.02 -12.97 -4.69
CA ILE A 139 -48.67 -12.41 -4.62
C ILE A 139 -47.70 -13.43 -5.22
N ILE A 140 -47.40 -13.30 -6.51
CA ILE A 140 -46.36 -14.07 -7.17
C ILE A 140 -45.04 -13.36 -6.89
N PHE A 141 -44.16 -13.99 -6.09
CA PHE A 141 -42.78 -13.54 -5.94
C PHE A 141 -42.07 -13.75 -7.28
N SER A 142 -42.16 -12.76 -8.17
CA SER A 142 -41.23 -12.64 -9.29
C SER A 142 -39.83 -12.74 -8.72
N LYS A 143 -39.14 -13.85 -9.02
CA LYS A 143 -37.71 -13.99 -8.76
C LYS A 143 -37.03 -12.96 -9.65
N ILE A 144 -36.81 -11.78 -9.09
CA ILE A 144 -35.99 -10.74 -9.69
C ILE A 144 -34.65 -11.39 -9.98
N ASP A 145 -34.36 -11.57 -11.28
CA ASP A 145 -33.10 -12.15 -11.71
C ASP A 145 -32.01 -11.07 -11.55
N PHE A 146 -31.13 -11.25 -10.57
CA PHE A 146 -30.01 -10.33 -10.33
C PHE A 146 -28.85 -10.53 -11.32
N ALA A 147 -29.08 -11.28 -12.42
CA ALA A 147 -28.13 -11.68 -13.46
C ALA A 147 -27.55 -10.53 -14.32
N GLY A 148 -27.39 -9.33 -13.76
CA GLY A 148 -26.69 -8.19 -14.37
C GLY A 148 -26.09 -7.19 -13.38
N LEU A 149 -26.35 -7.32 -12.08
CA LEU A 149 -25.86 -6.39 -11.05
C LEU A 149 -24.52 -6.82 -10.41
N ASP A 150 -24.03 -8.01 -10.74
CA ASP A 150 -22.81 -8.60 -10.19
C ASP A 150 -21.62 -8.63 -11.17
N ASN A 151 -21.51 -7.63 -12.05
CA ASN A 151 -20.23 -7.31 -12.72
C ASN A 151 -19.17 -6.76 -11.75
N LYS A 152 -19.21 -7.17 -10.48
CA LYS A 152 -18.09 -7.02 -9.55
C LYS A 152 -17.02 -7.97 -10.07
N LYS A 153 -16.09 -7.46 -10.89
CA LYS A 153 -14.87 -8.17 -11.32
C LYS A 153 -14.38 -9.00 -10.13
N HIS A 154 -14.60 -10.31 -10.16
CA HIS A 154 -14.18 -11.18 -9.06
C HIS A 154 -12.70 -10.91 -8.86
N LYS A 155 -12.30 -10.52 -7.64
CA LYS A 155 -10.89 -10.31 -7.32
C LYS A 155 -10.22 -11.65 -7.60
N LYS A 156 -9.51 -11.76 -8.72
CA LYS A 156 -8.73 -12.95 -9.05
C LYS A 156 -7.86 -13.24 -7.83
N THR A 157 -8.17 -14.31 -7.10
CA THR A 157 -7.37 -14.73 -5.96
C THR A 157 -6.10 -15.31 -6.52
N SER A 158 -5.16 -14.43 -6.87
CA SER A 158 -3.91 -14.84 -7.48
C SER A 158 -3.13 -15.73 -6.50
N ASN A 159 -2.74 -16.90 -6.98
CA ASN A 159 -2.05 -17.91 -6.20
C ASN A 159 -0.65 -17.40 -5.82
N PRO A 160 -0.26 -17.43 -4.54
CA PRO A 160 1.01 -16.84 -4.11
C PRO A 160 2.24 -17.56 -4.70
N LYS A 161 2.11 -18.84 -5.07
CA LYS A 161 3.18 -19.58 -5.80
C LYS A 161 3.43 -18.98 -7.18
N LYS A 162 2.36 -18.76 -7.97
CA LYS A 162 2.45 -18.16 -9.31
C LYS A 162 3.05 -16.75 -9.26
N ILE A 163 2.58 -15.92 -8.32
CA ILE A 163 3.13 -14.56 -8.17
C ILE A 163 4.63 -14.60 -7.81
N LEU A 164 5.05 -15.54 -6.96
CA LEU A 164 6.46 -15.69 -6.62
C LEU A 164 7.30 -16.10 -7.84
N ASP A 165 6.77 -16.98 -8.68
CA ASP A 165 7.43 -17.40 -9.92
C ASP A 165 7.51 -16.24 -10.93
N ASP A 166 6.45 -15.46 -11.08
CA ASP A 166 6.44 -14.26 -11.93
C ASP A 166 7.48 -13.22 -11.47
N VAL A 167 7.58 -13.00 -10.15
CA VAL A 167 8.60 -12.11 -9.55
C VAL A 167 10.02 -12.64 -9.78
N ARG A 168 10.22 -13.97 -9.74
CA ARG A 168 11.53 -14.57 -10.06
C ARG A 168 11.87 -14.38 -11.53
N GLN A 169 10.96 -14.76 -12.44
CA GLN A 169 11.18 -14.64 -13.88
C GLN A 169 11.49 -13.20 -14.31
N THR A 170 10.80 -12.22 -13.74
CA THR A 170 11.06 -10.80 -14.02
C THR A 170 12.43 -10.35 -13.53
N ASN A 171 12.85 -10.76 -12.33
CA ASN A 171 14.19 -10.48 -11.82
C ASN A 171 15.28 -11.18 -12.64
N ASP A 172 15.09 -12.45 -12.99
CA ASP A 172 16.03 -13.23 -13.80
C ASP A 172 16.18 -12.61 -15.19
N LYS A 173 15.09 -12.13 -15.79
CA LYS A 173 15.15 -11.42 -17.08
C LYS A 173 15.95 -10.13 -16.98
N VAL A 174 15.77 -9.37 -15.90
CA VAL A 174 16.54 -8.14 -15.65
C VAL A 174 18.03 -8.46 -15.39
N GLN A 175 18.34 -9.57 -14.70
CA GLN A 175 19.72 -10.01 -14.48
C GLN A 175 20.38 -10.45 -15.79
N LYS A 176 19.72 -11.29 -16.60
CA LYS A 176 20.23 -11.73 -17.90
C LYS A 176 20.54 -10.56 -18.83
N LEU A 177 19.68 -9.54 -18.87
CA LEU A 177 19.93 -8.33 -19.67
C LEU A 177 21.14 -7.53 -19.18
N LYS A 178 21.39 -7.51 -17.86
CA LYS A 178 22.60 -6.88 -17.29
C LYS A 178 23.86 -7.66 -17.63
N GLU A 179 23.80 -8.99 -17.53
CA GLU A 179 24.92 -9.89 -17.88
C GLU A 179 25.26 -9.80 -19.37
N GLN A 180 24.26 -9.60 -20.23
CA GLN A 180 24.43 -9.36 -21.67
C GLN A 180 24.96 -7.94 -22.02
N GLY A 181 25.18 -7.08 -21.02
CA GLY A 181 25.69 -5.71 -21.22
C GLY A 181 24.63 -4.68 -21.62
N GLU A 182 23.35 -5.06 -21.77
CA GLU A 182 22.25 -4.16 -22.10
C GLU A 182 21.69 -3.45 -20.84
N ILE A 183 22.56 -2.72 -20.15
CA ILE A 183 22.25 -2.06 -18.88
C ILE A 183 21.09 -1.07 -19.02
N GLU A 184 21.07 -0.28 -20.11
CA GLU A 184 20.02 0.70 -20.37
C GLU A 184 18.63 0.06 -20.42
N LYS A 185 18.46 -1.01 -21.21
CA LYS A 185 17.17 -1.72 -21.33
C LYS A 185 16.77 -2.34 -19.99
N ALA A 186 17.71 -2.89 -19.22
CA ALA A 186 17.43 -3.42 -17.89
C ALA A 186 16.95 -2.33 -16.92
N THR A 187 17.56 -1.15 -16.93
CA THR A 187 17.13 -0.01 -16.11
C THR A 187 15.77 0.53 -16.54
N GLU A 188 15.50 0.57 -17.85
CA GLU A 188 14.22 1.01 -18.40
C GLU A 188 13.08 0.07 -17.98
N ILE A 189 13.29 -1.26 -18.06
CA ILE A 189 12.32 -2.26 -17.60
C ILE A 189 12.05 -2.11 -16.10
N LYS A 190 13.10 -1.94 -15.29
CA LYS A 190 12.95 -1.74 -13.85
C LYS A 190 12.17 -0.45 -13.54
N SER A 191 12.47 0.63 -14.25
CA SER A 191 11.79 1.92 -14.12
C SER A 191 10.31 1.81 -14.52
N LYS A 192 10.01 1.29 -15.72
CA LYS A 192 8.64 1.06 -16.20
C LYS A 192 7.83 0.21 -15.23
N THR A 193 8.43 -0.85 -14.68
CA THR A 193 7.77 -1.72 -13.69
C THR A 193 7.49 -0.97 -12.39
N SER A 194 8.44 -0.19 -11.90
CA SER A 194 8.28 0.65 -10.70
C SER A 194 7.15 1.67 -10.86
N TRP A 195 7.13 2.39 -11.99
CA TRP A 195 6.08 3.36 -12.30
C TRP A 195 4.71 2.72 -12.45
N LYS A 196 4.61 1.59 -13.14
CA LYS A 196 3.37 0.82 -13.25
C LYS A 196 2.85 0.39 -11.86
N ASN A 197 3.74 -0.07 -11.00
CA ASN A 197 3.39 -0.46 -9.63
C ASN A 197 2.96 0.74 -8.77
N ALA A 198 3.61 1.90 -8.93
CA ALA A 198 3.22 3.14 -8.27
C ALA A 198 1.83 3.61 -8.72
N LEU A 199 1.54 3.60 -10.02
CA LEU A 199 0.23 3.94 -10.58
C LEU A 199 -0.86 2.99 -10.09
N ALA A 200 -0.61 1.68 -10.10
CA ALA A 200 -1.56 0.69 -9.59
C ALA A 200 -1.86 0.90 -8.10
N ARG A 201 -0.84 1.22 -7.29
CA ARG A 201 -1.03 1.56 -5.87
C ARG A 201 -1.86 2.84 -5.71
N ALA A 202 -1.64 3.86 -6.54
CA ALA A 202 -2.41 5.11 -6.54
C ALA A 202 -3.88 4.90 -6.94
N GLU A 203 -4.16 4.00 -7.88
CA GLU A 203 -5.51 3.57 -8.25
C GLU A 203 -6.21 2.77 -7.12
N GLY A 204 -5.46 2.34 -6.11
CA GLY A 204 -5.95 1.55 -4.99
C GLY A 204 -5.90 0.03 -5.24
N ILE A 205 -5.19 -0.40 -6.28
CA ILE A 205 -4.93 -1.82 -6.56
C ILE A 205 -3.79 -2.30 -5.65
N LYS A 206 -4.03 -3.41 -4.93
CA LYS A 206 -3.03 -4.01 -4.05
C LYS A 206 -2.01 -4.82 -4.85
N VAL A 207 -0.84 -4.24 -5.07
CA VAL A 207 0.35 -4.90 -5.63
C VAL A 207 0.98 -5.82 -4.57
N LYS A 208 1.27 -7.09 -4.91
CA LYS A 208 1.67 -8.14 -3.94
C LYS A 208 2.97 -8.83 -4.38
N ASP A 209 4.02 -8.06 -4.60
CA ASP A 209 5.22 -8.55 -5.29
C ASP A 209 6.37 -8.91 -4.33
N ASP A 210 6.18 -8.76 -3.02
CA ASP A 210 7.24 -8.99 -2.03
C ASP A 210 7.57 -10.49 -1.85
N PRO A 211 8.79 -10.94 -2.19
CA PRO A 211 9.11 -12.37 -2.21
C PRO A 211 9.08 -13.01 -0.81
N VAL A 212 9.48 -12.27 0.22
CA VAL A 212 9.47 -12.73 1.62
C VAL A 212 8.04 -12.97 2.11
N LEU A 213 7.12 -12.05 1.81
CA LEU A 213 5.72 -12.16 2.21
C LEU A 213 5.00 -13.27 1.42
N LEU A 214 5.34 -13.45 0.14
CA LEU A 214 4.80 -14.52 -0.69
C LEU A 214 5.23 -15.90 -0.15
N LYS A 215 6.51 -16.09 0.20
CA LYS A 215 6.99 -17.32 0.87
C LYS A 215 6.25 -17.61 2.17
N LYS A 216 6.10 -16.61 3.05
CA LYS A 216 5.33 -16.74 4.30
C LYS A 216 3.86 -17.08 4.04
N SER A 217 3.26 -16.54 2.98
CA SER A 217 1.89 -16.85 2.59
C SER A 217 1.74 -18.31 2.16
N ILE A 218 2.70 -18.83 1.38
CA ILE A 218 2.75 -20.23 0.97
C ILE A 218 2.85 -21.15 2.19
N GLN A 219 3.77 -20.87 3.12
CA GLN A 219 3.92 -21.65 4.35
C GLN A 219 2.63 -21.68 5.19
N LYS A 220 1.95 -20.53 5.33
CA LYS A 220 0.66 -20.47 6.03
C LYS A 220 -0.43 -21.30 5.33
N LEU A 221 -0.45 -21.33 4.00
CA LEU A 221 -1.39 -22.18 3.26
C LEU A 221 -1.09 -23.66 3.47
N GLU A 222 0.19 -24.04 3.48
CA GLU A 222 0.62 -25.43 3.72
C GLU A 222 0.32 -25.86 5.15
N GLN A 223 0.57 -25.01 6.15
CA GLN A 223 0.20 -25.27 7.54
C GLN A 223 -1.31 -25.46 7.70
N LYS A 224 -2.13 -24.61 7.06
CA LYS A 224 -3.59 -24.79 7.06
C LYS A 224 -3.98 -26.14 6.47
N LYS A 225 -3.43 -26.52 5.31
CA LYS A 225 -3.67 -27.83 4.69
C LYS A 225 -3.29 -28.98 5.62
N ARG A 226 -2.12 -28.93 6.26
CA ARG A 226 -1.69 -29.94 7.25
C ARG A 226 -2.65 -30.02 8.44
N SER A 227 -3.06 -28.88 8.98
CA SER A 227 -4.01 -28.85 10.11
C SER A 227 -5.39 -29.39 9.74
N SER A 228 -5.87 -29.10 8.53
CA SER A 228 -7.13 -29.64 8.03
C SER A 228 -7.04 -31.14 7.77
N LYS A 229 -5.91 -31.62 7.21
CA LYS A 229 -5.63 -33.05 7.01
C LYS A 229 -5.67 -33.80 8.34
N LYS A 230 -4.91 -33.35 9.35
CA LYS A 230 -4.93 -33.95 10.70
C LYS A 230 -6.33 -33.97 11.31
N LYS A 231 -7.09 -32.87 11.20
CA LYS A 231 -8.48 -32.82 11.69
C LYS A 231 -9.42 -33.78 10.96
N TRP A 232 -9.14 -34.13 9.71
CA TRP A 232 -9.95 -35.05 8.94
C TRP A 232 -9.58 -36.50 9.22
N GLU A 233 -8.29 -36.79 9.37
CA GLU A 233 -7.77 -38.09 9.83
C GLU A 233 -8.36 -38.44 11.21
N ASN A 234 -8.30 -37.51 12.18
CA ASN A 234 -8.91 -37.67 13.50
C ASN A 234 -10.46 -37.82 13.52
N ARG A 235 -11.15 -37.64 12.38
CA ARG A 235 -12.60 -37.87 12.27
C ARG A 235 -12.92 -39.22 11.65
N ILE A 236 -11.95 -39.82 10.95
CA ILE A 236 -12.09 -41.10 10.28
C ILE A 236 -11.64 -42.22 11.23
N GLU A 237 -10.57 -41.97 12.00
CA GLU A 237 -10.14 -42.77 13.16
C GLU A 237 -11.08 -42.56 14.35
#